data_AF-A0A0K0NQC8-F1
#
_entry.id   AF-A0A0K0NQC8-F1
#
_cell.length_a   1.000
_cell.length_b   1.000
_cell.length_c   1.000
_cell.angle_alpha   90.00
_cell.angle_beta   90.00
_cell.angle_gamma   90.00
#
_symmetry.space_group_name_H-M   'P 1'
#
loop_
_entity.id
_entity.type
_entity.pdbx_description
1 polymer ?
#
loop_
_entity_poly.entity_id
_entity_poly.type
_entity_poly.pdbx_seq_one_letter_code
_entity_poly.pdbx_strand_id
1 'polypeptide(L)'
;MSSAMTNHSSSGSGVQRSRQNWRAVAQTTADAQLHAVFEQSGDIAFDYTHSINASRSTSETVPAQAVTAYLQRMQRGSLIQPFGCVVAVEERSFRALAYSENAPEMLDLLPQSVPSVERRESLGIGTDIRILFTAVSAAALEKAVAAVDVSMFNPIVMHCRSSGKPFNAIVHRIDIGLVVDFEPVKSADLVVTTAGALQSHKLAAKAISRLQALRVGDLNLLCNSVVEEVHKLTGYDRVMAYKFHEDEHGEVVAEIQKPGLEPYLGLHYPATDIPQASRFLFMKNRVRMICDCRAVPVRVVQHKELKRPLSLAGSTLRAPHGCHGQYMANMGSVASLAMAIIVTDNEDQIHSQVHQPKARKLWGLVVCHHTTPRAVPFPLRSACEFLMQVFGLQLNMEMELAVQMREKHILHTQTLLCDMLLRDAPVGIVSESPNIMDLINCDGAALYYGKRFWLLGTTPTEAQIRDLAEWLLDVHKDSTGLSTDSLADAGYPGAASLGDAVCGMAAAKITPKDFLFWFRSHTAKEIKWGGARHDPEDRDDGRKMHPRSSFKAFLEVVKRR
;
A
#
# COMPACT_ATOMS: atom_id res chain seq x y z
N MET A 1 39.01 36.22 20.67
CA MET A 1 38.71 34.97 21.40
C MET A 1 37.21 34.80 21.38
N SER A 2 36.72 33.93 20.49
CA SER A 2 35.29 33.69 20.24
C SER A 2 34.99 32.28 20.73
N SER A 3 34.14 32.15 21.75
CA SER A 3 33.72 30.87 22.32
C SER A 3 32.48 30.36 21.60
N ALA A 4 32.60 29.16 21.03
CA ALA A 4 31.56 28.45 20.31
C ALA A 4 30.38 28.07 21.23
N MET A 5 29.16 28.41 20.81
CA MET A 5 27.93 27.79 21.32
C MET A 5 27.57 26.60 20.42
N THR A 6 27.61 25.41 20.99
CA THR A 6 27.16 24.16 20.38
C THR A 6 25.63 24.11 20.38
N ASN A 7 25.02 24.26 19.21
CA ASN A 7 23.61 23.95 18.98
C ASN A 7 23.44 22.42 18.92
N HIS A 8 22.85 21.81 19.95
CA HIS A 8 22.27 20.47 19.86
C HIS A 8 20.85 20.57 19.31
N SER A 9 20.70 20.41 17.99
CA SER A 9 19.42 20.19 17.34
C SER A 9 19.00 18.72 17.47
N SER A 10 17.73 18.53 17.80
CA SER A 10 17.04 17.24 17.98
C SER A 10 17.10 16.35 16.73
N SER A 11 17.62 15.14 16.90
CA SER A 11 17.90 14.10 15.89
C SER A 11 16.67 13.24 15.47
N GLY A 12 15.44 13.76 15.58
CA GLY A 12 14.22 12.95 15.45
C GLY A 12 13.92 12.41 14.05
N SER A 13 14.10 13.23 13.00
CA SER A 13 13.68 12.91 11.63
C SER A 13 14.60 11.87 10.94
N GLY A 14 15.91 11.97 11.15
CA GLY A 14 16.88 10.99 10.63
C GLY A 14 16.71 9.58 11.22
N VAL A 15 16.22 9.48 12.46
CA VAL A 15 15.95 8.20 13.15
C VAL A 15 14.65 7.55 12.65
N GLN A 16 13.63 8.32 12.26
CA GLN A 16 12.39 7.78 11.71
C GLN A 16 12.59 7.18 10.31
N ARG A 17 13.37 7.83 9.44
CA ARG A 17 13.67 7.32 8.08
C ARG A 17 14.55 6.07 8.11
N SER A 18 15.55 6.01 9.00
CA SER A 18 16.35 4.79 9.19
C SER A 18 15.51 3.63 9.72
N ARG A 19 14.55 3.91 10.62
CA ARG A 19 13.59 2.92 11.14
C ARG A 19 12.59 2.45 10.07
N GLN A 20 12.07 3.33 9.22
CA GLN A 20 11.17 2.93 8.12
C GLN A 20 11.88 2.08 7.07
N ASN A 21 13.08 2.47 6.64
CA ASN A 21 13.89 1.66 5.72
C ASN A 21 14.26 0.30 6.33
N TRP A 22 14.63 0.27 7.62
CA TRP A 22 14.86 -0.97 8.35
C TRP A 22 13.62 -1.87 8.36
N ARG A 23 12.43 -1.33 8.64
CA ARG A 23 11.17 -2.09 8.65
C ARG A 23 10.83 -2.66 7.29
N ALA A 24 10.99 -1.88 6.21
CA ALA A 24 10.76 -2.36 4.85
C ALA A 24 11.73 -3.50 4.48
N VAL A 25 13.00 -3.42 4.89
CA VAL A 25 14.00 -4.49 4.67
C VAL A 25 13.67 -5.74 5.50
N ALA A 26 13.29 -5.58 6.76
CA ALA A 26 12.86 -6.67 7.63
C ALA A 26 11.61 -7.37 7.07
N GLN A 27 10.61 -6.60 6.62
CA GLN A 27 9.41 -7.15 5.99
C GLN A 27 9.73 -7.87 4.69
N THR A 28 10.61 -7.31 3.84
CA THR A 28 11.03 -7.97 2.59
C THR A 28 11.71 -9.32 2.87
N THR A 29 12.45 -9.41 3.97
CA THR A 29 13.10 -10.64 4.44
C THR A 29 12.05 -11.67 4.87
N ALA A 30 11.06 -11.26 5.66
CA ALA A 30 9.95 -12.12 6.07
C ALA A 30 9.11 -12.61 4.87
N ASP A 31 8.83 -11.73 3.90
CA ASP A 31 8.12 -12.09 2.67
C ASP A 31 8.89 -13.16 1.87
N ALA A 32 10.21 -13.04 1.79
CA ALA A 32 11.06 -14.01 1.10
C ALA A 32 11.08 -15.37 1.81
N GLN A 33 11.04 -15.42 3.14
CA GLN A 33 10.89 -16.67 3.90
C GLN A 33 9.55 -17.34 3.61
N LEU A 34 8.45 -16.59 3.73
CA LEU A 34 7.10 -17.10 3.45
C LEU A 34 7.01 -17.66 2.03
N HIS A 35 7.60 -16.96 1.06
CA HIS A 35 7.65 -17.44 -0.32
C HIS A 35 8.51 -18.70 -0.48
N ALA A 36 9.66 -18.79 0.19
CA ALA A 36 10.50 -19.99 0.13
C ALA A 36 9.78 -21.21 0.70
N VAL A 37 9.08 -21.06 1.82
CA VAL A 37 8.28 -22.12 2.45
C VAL A 37 7.12 -22.52 1.52
N PHE A 38 6.42 -21.55 0.92
CA PHE A 38 5.37 -21.82 -0.06
C PHE A 38 5.87 -22.64 -1.25
N GLU A 39 7.03 -22.30 -1.81
CA GLU A 39 7.60 -23.02 -2.96
C GLU A 39 8.10 -24.43 -2.59
N GLN A 40 8.72 -24.58 -1.42
CA GLN A 40 9.19 -25.88 -0.92
C GLN A 40 8.04 -26.83 -0.60
N SER A 41 6.88 -26.28 -0.23
CA SER A 41 5.69 -27.08 0.03
C SER A 41 5.19 -27.81 -1.23
N GLY A 42 5.51 -27.31 -2.43
CA GLY A 42 4.92 -27.85 -3.67
C GLY A 42 3.39 -27.91 -3.53
N ASP A 43 2.68 -28.77 -4.25
CA ASP A 43 1.23 -28.92 -4.05
C ASP A 43 0.83 -29.54 -2.66
N ILE A 44 1.69 -29.53 -1.65
CA ILE A 44 1.52 -30.21 -0.35
C ILE A 44 1.72 -29.24 0.83
N ALA A 45 0.62 -28.95 1.53
CA ALA A 45 0.54 -28.39 2.89
C ALA A 45 1.46 -27.18 3.22
N PHE A 46 0.98 -25.97 2.90
CA PHE A 46 1.54 -24.71 3.40
C PHE A 46 0.67 -24.16 4.54
N ASP A 47 1.20 -24.14 5.77
CA ASP A 47 0.58 -23.51 6.93
C ASP A 47 1.07 -22.06 7.06
N TYR A 48 0.22 -21.11 6.66
CA TYR A 48 0.51 -19.68 6.69
C TYR A 48 0.65 -19.14 8.13
N THR A 49 -0.14 -19.64 9.08
CA THR A 49 -0.17 -19.10 10.44
C THR A 49 1.06 -19.53 11.23
N HIS A 50 1.44 -20.82 11.14
CA HIS A 50 2.67 -21.31 11.73
C HIS A 50 3.90 -20.66 11.07
N SER A 51 3.87 -20.39 9.77
CA SER A 51 4.98 -19.74 9.06
C SER A 51 5.17 -18.27 9.45
N ILE A 52 4.08 -17.51 9.67
CA ILE A 52 4.17 -16.14 10.20
C ILE A 52 4.71 -16.14 11.64
N ASN A 53 4.20 -17.02 12.49
CA ASN A 53 4.66 -17.12 13.87
C ASN A 53 6.13 -17.56 13.95
N ALA A 54 6.54 -18.50 13.08
CA ALA A 54 7.93 -18.90 12.92
C ALA A 54 8.81 -17.71 12.50
N SER A 55 8.42 -16.95 11.47
CA SER A 55 9.16 -15.75 11.02
C SER A 55 9.28 -14.63 12.07
N ARG A 56 8.33 -14.57 13.02
CA ARG A 56 8.39 -13.65 14.17
C ARG A 56 9.30 -14.16 15.29
N SER A 57 9.50 -15.48 15.36
CA SER A 57 10.25 -16.16 16.44
C SER A 57 11.71 -16.48 16.09
N THR A 58 12.04 -16.68 14.80
CA THR A 58 13.40 -17.03 14.38
C THR A 58 14.18 -15.80 13.95
N SER A 59 15.25 -15.50 14.69
CA SER A 59 16.27 -14.51 14.31
C SER A 59 17.20 -15.02 13.18
N GLU A 60 16.73 -15.96 12.36
CA GLU A 60 17.52 -16.56 11.28
C GLU A 60 17.56 -15.64 10.06
N THR A 61 18.77 -15.20 9.72
CA THR A 61 19.04 -14.30 8.60
C THR A 61 18.87 -15.04 7.27
N VAL A 62 17.86 -14.65 6.50
CA VAL A 62 17.68 -15.14 5.12
C VAL A 62 18.88 -14.70 4.29
N PRO A 63 19.49 -15.60 3.49
CA PRO A 63 20.53 -15.22 2.57
C PRO A 63 20.04 -14.14 1.58
N ALA A 64 20.82 -13.07 1.37
CA ALA A 64 20.48 -11.99 0.43
C ALA A 64 20.15 -12.48 -1.00
N GLN A 65 20.69 -13.64 -1.37
CA GLN A 65 20.41 -14.33 -2.63
C GLN A 65 18.95 -14.83 -2.72
N ALA A 66 18.34 -15.28 -1.63
CA ALA A 66 16.95 -15.73 -1.60
C ALA A 66 15.97 -14.56 -1.73
N VAL A 67 16.28 -13.41 -1.09
CA VAL A 67 15.50 -12.16 -1.27
C VAL A 67 15.56 -11.69 -2.74
N THR A 68 16.75 -11.72 -3.34
CA THR A 68 16.93 -11.34 -4.75
C THR A 68 16.17 -12.29 -5.68
N ALA A 69 16.21 -13.60 -5.41
CA ALA A 69 15.49 -14.60 -6.19
C ALA A 69 13.96 -14.41 -6.10
N TYR A 70 13.43 -14.14 -4.90
CA TYR A 70 12.02 -13.83 -4.69
C TYR A 70 11.56 -12.62 -5.53
N LEU A 71 12.30 -11.51 -5.47
CA LEU A 71 11.99 -10.30 -6.25
C LEU A 71 12.03 -10.57 -7.76
N GLN A 72 13.00 -11.37 -8.22
CA GLN A 72 13.09 -11.74 -9.64
C GLN A 72 11.92 -12.62 -10.07
N ARG A 73 11.50 -13.60 -9.25
CA ARG A 73 10.35 -14.47 -9.56
C ARG A 73 9.05 -13.68 -9.70
N MET A 74 8.81 -12.73 -8.81
CA MET A 74 7.62 -11.85 -8.87
C MET A 74 7.55 -11.03 -10.16
N GLN A 75 8.70 -10.68 -10.75
CA GLN A 75 8.78 -9.90 -11.99
C GLN A 75 8.85 -10.77 -13.25
N ARG A 76 9.35 -12.00 -13.15
CA ARG A 76 9.74 -12.88 -14.28
C ARG A 76 9.07 -14.25 -14.20
N GLY A 77 7.79 -14.29 -13.81
CA GLY A 77 7.03 -15.53 -13.62
C GLY A 77 6.63 -16.28 -14.90
N SER A 78 6.89 -15.75 -16.10
CA SER A 78 6.57 -16.36 -17.41
C SER A 78 5.12 -16.82 -17.63
N LEU A 79 4.19 -16.31 -16.81
CA LEU A 79 2.78 -16.66 -16.84
C LEU A 79 1.94 -15.39 -17.01
N ILE A 80 0.91 -15.48 -17.86
CA ILE A 80 -0.08 -14.43 -18.10
C ILE A 80 -1.49 -14.93 -17.80
N GLN A 81 -2.44 -14.01 -17.65
CA GLN A 81 -3.86 -14.31 -17.57
C GLN A 81 -4.42 -14.62 -18.97
N PRO A 82 -5.42 -15.50 -19.09
CA PRO A 82 -5.90 -15.98 -20.40
C PRO A 82 -6.81 -15.01 -21.16
N PHE A 83 -7.18 -13.85 -20.59
CA PHE A 83 -8.12 -12.92 -21.24
C PHE A 83 -7.51 -12.09 -22.37
N GLY A 84 -6.20 -12.18 -22.56
CA GLY A 84 -5.43 -11.54 -23.62
C GLY A 84 -4.25 -12.42 -24.02
N CYS A 85 -3.41 -11.93 -24.93
CA CYS A 85 -2.15 -12.58 -25.29
C CYS A 85 -0.99 -11.59 -25.29
N VAL A 86 0.23 -12.09 -25.09
CA VAL A 86 1.45 -11.28 -25.04
C VAL A 86 2.37 -11.65 -26.19
N VAL A 87 2.97 -10.66 -26.82
CA VAL A 87 4.10 -10.83 -27.74
C VAL A 87 5.22 -9.87 -27.37
N ALA A 88 6.41 -10.40 -27.10
CA ALA A 88 7.62 -9.61 -26.89
C ALA A 88 8.43 -9.55 -28.17
N VAL A 89 8.94 -8.37 -28.53
CA VAL A 89 9.64 -8.15 -29.80
C VAL A 89 10.94 -7.35 -29.63
N GLU A 90 11.88 -7.54 -30.55
CA GLU A 90 13.03 -6.66 -30.67
C GLU A 90 12.58 -5.27 -31.18
N GLU A 91 13.06 -4.21 -30.54
CA GLU A 91 12.56 -2.84 -30.76
C GLU A 91 12.76 -2.32 -32.19
N ARG A 92 13.85 -2.73 -32.88
CA ARG A 92 14.16 -2.25 -34.24
C ARG A 92 13.50 -3.07 -35.34
N SER A 93 13.50 -4.38 -35.20
CA SER A 93 13.06 -5.30 -36.26
C SER A 93 11.61 -5.78 -36.09
N PHE A 94 11.00 -5.54 -34.92
CA PHE A 94 9.69 -6.08 -34.53
C PHE A 94 9.61 -7.61 -34.56
N ARG A 95 10.75 -8.30 -34.57
CA ARG A 95 10.81 -9.76 -34.55
C ARG A 95 10.49 -10.29 -33.16
N ALA A 96 9.60 -11.28 -33.10
CA ALA A 96 9.16 -11.89 -31.85
C ALA A 96 10.31 -12.60 -31.12
N LEU A 97 10.58 -12.17 -29.90
CA LEU A 97 11.51 -12.79 -28.94
C LEU A 97 10.80 -13.78 -28.03
N ALA A 98 9.52 -13.54 -27.76
CA ALA A 98 8.66 -14.42 -26.97
C ALA A 98 7.19 -14.17 -27.33
N TYR A 99 6.33 -15.15 -27.11
CA TYR A 99 4.87 -15.01 -27.23
C TYR A 99 4.15 -15.96 -26.28
N SER A 100 2.93 -15.64 -25.88
CA SER A 100 2.11 -16.54 -25.07
C SER A 100 1.51 -17.66 -25.90
N GLU A 101 1.32 -18.85 -25.31
CA GLU A 101 0.84 -20.03 -26.03
C GLU A 101 -0.53 -19.86 -26.68
N ASN A 102 -1.38 -19.01 -26.10
CA ASN A 102 -2.69 -18.67 -26.64
C ASN A 102 -2.65 -17.61 -27.75
N ALA A 103 -1.51 -16.97 -28.03
CA ALA A 103 -1.42 -15.88 -29.00
C ALA A 103 -1.79 -16.30 -30.43
N PRO A 104 -1.34 -17.46 -30.97
CA PRO A 104 -1.71 -17.88 -32.32
C PRO A 104 -3.22 -18.12 -32.49
N GLU A 105 -3.88 -18.66 -31.45
CA GLU A 105 -5.34 -18.86 -31.47
C GLU A 105 -6.07 -17.52 -31.34
N MET A 106 -5.67 -16.68 -30.37
CA MET A 106 -6.36 -15.43 -30.08
C MET A 106 -6.26 -14.42 -31.22
N LEU A 107 -5.13 -14.38 -31.93
CA LEU A 107 -4.90 -13.51 -33.08
C LEU A 107 -5.45 -14.12 -34.40
N ASP A 108 -6.23 -15.20 -34.33
CA ASP A 108 -6.78 -15.95 -35.48
C ASP A 108 -5.72 -16.33 -36.53
N LEU A 109 -4.59 -16.85 -36.07
CA LEU A 109 -3.48 -17.30 -36.93
C LEU A 109 -3.52 -18.81 -37.19
N LEU A 110 -4.42 -19.55 -36.53
CA LEU A 110 -4.60 -20.99 -36.75
C LEU A 110 -5.31 -21.27 -38.08
N PRO A 111 -4.89 -22.31 -38.82
CA PRO A 111 -5.55 -22.66 -40.06
C PRO A 111 -6.96 -23.19 -39.79
N GLN A 112 -7.99 -22.49 -40.30
CA GLN A 112 -9.29 -23.12 -40.52
C GLN A 112 -9.10 -24.33 -41.44
N SER A 113 -9.85 -25.39 -41.20
CA SER A 113 -9.75 -26.78 -41.71
C SER A 113 -9.73 -26.98 -43.23
N VAL A 114 -9.55 -25.92 -44.02
CA VAL A 114 -9.41 -25.94 -45.47
C VAL A 114 -7.99 -25.48 -45.84
N PRO A 115 -7.16 -26.34 -46.46
CA PRO A 115 -5.83 -25.97 -46.92
C PRO A 115 -5.94 -25.04 -48.13
N SER A 116 -5.94 -23.73 -47.91
CA SER A 116 -5.70 -22.74 -48.96
C SER A 116 -4.19 -22.64 -49.23
N VAL A 117 -3.79 -22.66 -50.50
CA VAL A 117 -2.40 -22.75 -51.01
C VAL A 117 -1.52 -21.53 -50.69
N GLU A 118 -2.10 -20.46 -50.12
CA GLU A 118 -1.35 -19.29 -49.65
C GLU A 118 -0.78 -19.55 -48.25
N ARG A 119 0.55 -19.44 -48.11
CA ARG A 119 1.28 -19.50 -46.82
C ARG A 119 0.57 -18.62 -45.78
N ARG A 120 -0.15 -19.24 -44.83
CA ARG A 120 -0.66 -18.50 -43.67
C ARG A 120 0.48 -18.23 -42.70
N GLU A 121 0.61 -16.97 -42.32
CA GLU A 121 1.65 -16.44 -41.45
C GLU A 121 1.48 -17.00 -40.03
N SER A 122 2.27 -18.02 -39.66
CA SER A 122 2.29 -18.54 -38.29
C SER A 122 3.15 -17.66 -37.39
N LEU A 123 2.61 -17.22 -36.25
CA LEU A 123 3.41 -16.55 -35.21
C LEU A 123 4.46 -17.53 -34.67
N GLY A 124 5.72 -17.18 -34.84
CA GLY A 124 6.86 -17.93 -34.36
C GLY A 124 7.94 -16.98 -33.85
N ILE A 125 8.94 -17.56 -33.21
CA ILE A 125 10.12 -16.81 -32.77
C ILE A 125 10.87 -16.30 -34.01
N GLY A 126 11.20 -15.01 -34.03
CA GLY A 126 11.82 -14.33 -35.17
C GLY A 126 10.82 -13.78 -36.20
N THR A 127 9.53 -14.08 -36.09
CA THR A 127 8.48 -13.51 -36.96
C THR A 127 8.33 -12.03 -36.68
N ASP A 128 8.35 -11.19 -37.73
CA ASP A 128 7.99 -9.77 -37.62
C ASP A 128 6.50 -9.66 -37.27
N ILE A 129 6.13 -9.04 -36.15
CA ILE A 129 4.71 -9.02 -35.76
C ILE A 129 3.86 -8.09 -36.62
N ARG A 130 4.47 -7.16 -37.37
CA ARG A 130 3.75 -6.18 -38.19
C ARG A 130 2.97 -6.82 -39.34
N ILE A 131 3.42 -7.98 -39.82
CA ILE A 131 2.72 -8.71 -40.89
C ILE A 131 1.37 -9.28 -40.41
N LEU A 132 1.23 -9.54 -39.10
CA LEU A 132 0.01 -10.09 -38.50
C LEU A 132 -1.16 -9.09 -38.48
N PHE A 133 -0.87 -7.80 -38.66
CA PHE A 133 -1.86 -6.72 -38.56
C PHE A 133 -2.01 -5.94 -39.88
N THR A 134 -3.05 -5.12 -39.96
CA THR A 134 -3.26 -4.21 -41.10
C THR A 134 -2.12 -3.19 -41.21
N ALA A 135 -1.85 -2.69 -42.42
CA ALA A 135 -0.79 -1.69 -42.65
C ALA A 135 -0.96 -0.43 -41.77
N VAL A 136 -2.20 -0.01 -41.53
CA VAL A 136 -2.52 1.10 -40.62
C VAL A 136 -2.13 0.79 -39.18
N SER A 137 -2.42 -0.43 -38.70
CA SER A 137 -2.04 -0.87 -37.35
C SER A 137 -0.53 -0.97 -37.19
N ALA A 138 0.17 -1.49 -38.21
CA ALA A 138 1.64 -1.56 -38.22
C ALA A 138 2.27 -0.16 -38.14
N ALA A 139 1.79 0.79 -38.97
CA ALA A 139 2.28 2.17 -38.94
C ALA A 139 1.99 2.87 -37.60
N ALA A 140 0.83 2.60 -36.97
CA ALA A 140 0.51 3.12 -35.65
C ALA A 140 1.45 2.58 -34.56
N LEU A 141 1.79 1.28 -34.61
CA LEU A 141 2.76 0.67 -33.70
C LEU A 141 4.17 1.27 -33.90
N GLU A 142 4.63 1.41 -35.14
CA GLU A 142 5.92 2.04 -35.45
C GLU A 142 6.00 3.48 -34.92
N LYS A 143 4.94 4.25 -35.12
CA LYS A 143 4.83 5.63 -34.61
C LYS A 143 4.91 5.66 -33.08
N ALA A 144 4.23 4.74 -32.39
CA ALA A 144 4.27 4.67 -30.94
C ALA A 144 5.67 4.30 -30.42
N VAL A 145 6.33 3.33 -31.04
CA VAL A 145 7.69 2.91 -30.67
C VAL A 145 8.72 4.01 -30.95
N ALA A 146 8.52 4.85 -31.96
CA ALA A 146 9.40 6.00 -32.18
C ALA A 146 9.35 7.06 -31.06
N ALA A 147 8.32 7.04 -30.20
CA ALA A 147 8.22 7.97 -29.08
C ALA A 147 9.15 7.59 -27.92
N VAL A 148 9.67 8.60 -27.22
CA VAL A 148 10.51 8.41 -26.01
C VAL A 148 9.71 7.68 -24.92
N ASP A 149 8.45 8.07 -24.73
CA ASP A 149 7.51 7.39 -23.85
C ASP A 149 6.38 6.75 -24.65
N VAL A 150 6.47 5.42 -24.82
CA VAL A 150 5.47 4.62 -25.55
C VAL A 150 4.11 4.65 -24.84
N SER A 151 4.08 4.85 -23.52
CA SER A 151 2.86 4.75 -22.73
C SER A 151 1.82 5.81 -23.11
N MET A 152 2.25 6.95 -23.66
CA MET A 152 1.38 8.02 -24.16
C MET A 152 0.47 7.57 -25.31
N PHE A 153 0.87 6.52 -26.05
CA PHE A 153 0.10 5.97 -27.17
C PHE A 153 -0.79 4.80 -26.77
N ASN A 154 -0.71 4.34 -25.52
CA ASN A 154 -1.54 3.23 -25.06
C ASN A 154 -2.98 3.68 -24.77
N PRO A 155 -4.01 2.88 -25.15
CA PRO A 155 -3.91 1.70 -25.99
C PRO A 155 -3.87 2.07 -27.48
N ILE A 156 -3.13 1.29 -28.27
CA ILE A 156 -3.16 1.36 -29.74
C ILE A 156 -4.22 0.38 -30.22
N VAL A 157 -5.22 0.85 -30.98
CA VAL A 157 -6.21 -0.06 -31.56
C VAL A 157 -5.61 -0.71 -32.81
N MET A 158 -5.38 -2.01 -32.74
CA MET A 158 -4.80 -2.81 -33.82
C MET A 158 -5.82 -3.81 -34.36
N HIS A 159 -5.81 -4.03 -35.68
CA HIS A 159 -6.70 -4.96 -36.35
C HIS A 159 -5.89 -6.10 -36.97
N CYS A 160 -6.24 -7.34 -36.65
CA CYS A 160 -5.64 -8.52 -37.26
C CYS A 160 -5.87 -8.49 -38.78
N ARG A 161 -4.83 -8.81 -39.57
CA ARG A 161 -4.93 -8.82 -41.02
C ARG A 161 -5.86 -9.93 -41.53
N SER A 162 -5.79 -11.11 -40.91
CA SER A 162 -6.52 -12.30 -41.32
C SER A 162 -8.02 -12.21 -41.02
N SER A 163 -8.38 -11.76 -39.81
CA SER A 163 -9.78 -11.79 -39.33
C SER A 163 -10.43 -10.42 -39.19
N GLY A 164 -9.66 -9.34 -39.25
CA GLY A 164 -10.14 -7.99 -38.95
C GLY A 164 -10.47 -7.75 -37.47
N LYS A 165 -10.25 -8.74 -36.59
CA LYS A 165 -10.57 -8.59 -35.16
C LYS A 165 -9.77 -7.45 -34.52
N PRO A 166 -10.45 -6.56 -33.76
CA PRO A 166 -9.81 -5.45 -33.08
C PRO A 166 -9.23 -5.85 -31.72
N PHE A 167 -8.04 -5.35 -31.42
CA PHE A 167 -7.34 -5.50 -30.15
C PHE A 167 -6.86 -4.14 -29.65
N ASN A 168 -6.93 -3.94 -28.33
CA ASN A 168 -6.12 -2.94 -27.66
C ASN A 168 -4.72 -3.51 -27.49
N ALA A 169 -3.73 -2.89 -28.13
CA ALA A 169 -2.32 -3.18 -27.92
C ALA A 169 -1.74 -2.20 -26.90
N ILE A 170 -1.22 -2.73 -25.80
CA ILE A 170 -0.57 -1.99 -24.72
C ILE A 170 0.91 -2.30 -24.76
N VAL A 171 1.71 -1.30 -25.12
CA VAL A 171 3.15 -1.44 -25.37
C VAL A 171 3.95 -0.89 -24.20
N HIS A 172 4.96 -1.63 -23.76
CA HIS A 172 5.93 -1.13 -22.79
C HIS A 172 7.35 -1.66 -23.08
N ARG A 173 8.36 -0.86 -22.74
CA ARG A 173 9.78 -1.20 -22.89
C ARG A 173 10.27 -2.05 -21.73
N ILE A 174 11.09 -3.04 -22.05
CA ILE A 174 11.80 -3.90 -21.10
C ILE A 174 13.30 -3.94 -21.46
N ASP A 175 14.08 -4.67 -20.66
CA ASP A 175 15.54 -4.76 -20.78
C ASP A 175 16.03 -5.37 -22.11
N ILE A 176 15.20 -6.17 -22.79
CA ILE A 176 15.58 -6.86 -24.02
C ILE A 176 14.79 -6.43 -25.26
N GLY A 177 13.89 -5.45 -25.15
CA GLY A 177 13.02 -5.01 -26.25
C GLY A 177 11.68 -4.46 -25.77
N LEU A 178 10.61 -4.81 -26.48
CA LEU A 178 9.24 -4.37 -26.20
C LEU A 178 8.37 -5.55 -25.81
N VAL A 179 7.38 -5.32 -24.96
CA VAL A 179 6.29 -6.24 -24.70
C VAL A 179 5.00 -5.58 -25.14
N VAL A 180 4.20 -6.30 -25.92
CA VAL A 180 2.89 -5.89 -26.40
C VAL A 180 1.85 -6.82 -25.81
N ASP A 181 1.01 -6.28 -24.92
CA ASP A 181 -0.17 -6.97 -24.42
C ASP A 181 -1.34 -6.69 -25.37
N PHE A 182 -1.99 -7.73 -25.88
CA PHE A 182 -3.17 -7.64 -26.72
C PHE A 182 -4.41 -8.04 -25.93
N GLU A 183 -5.36 -7.12 -25.83
CA GLU A 183 -6.66 -7.36 -25.23
C GLU A 183 -7.76 -7.29 -26.30
N PRO A 184 -8.62 -8.30 -26.44
CA PRO A 184 -9.69 -8.28 -27.43
C PRO A 184 -10.69 -7.16 -27.12
N VAL A 185 -11.08 -6.41 -28.14
CA VAL A 185 -12.12 -5.36 -28.02
C VAL A 185 -13.48 -6.01 -28.25
N LYS A 186 -14.37 -5.96 -27.26
CA LYS A 186 -15.74 -6.49 -27.41
C LYS A 186 -16.57 -5.56 -28.29
N SER A 187 -17.52 -6.13 -29.03
CA SER A 187 -18.35 -5.34 -29.95
C SER A 187 -19.18 -4.22 -29.28
N ALA A 188 -19.53 -4.38 -28.00
CA ALA A 188 -20.20 -3.33 -27.21
C ALA A 188 -19.29 -2.12 -26.91
N ASP A 189 -17.97 -2.32 -26.89
CA ASP A 189 -16.97 -1.29 -26.60
C ASP A 189 -16.55 -0.51 -27.86
N LEU A 190 -16.94 -0.98 -29.06
CA LEU A 190 -16.66 -0.33 -30.35
C LEU A 190 -17.38 1.01 -30.54
N VAL A 191 -18.44 1.31 -29.78
CA VAL A 191 -19.13 2.61 -29.84
C VAL A 191 -18.25 3.74 -29.25
N VAL A 192 -17.16 3.39 -28.57
CA VAL A 192 -16.23 4.32 -27.92
C VAL A 192 -14.87 4.38 -28.64
N THR A 193 -14.85 4.34 -29.98
CA THR A 193 -13.61 4.31 -30.79
C THR A 193 -13.08 5.70 -31.17
N THR A 194 -12.63 6.48 -30.19
CA THR A 194 -11.61 7.52 -30.41
C THR A 194 -10.37 7.14 -29.62
N ALA A 195 -9.40 6.50 -30.29
CA ALA A 195 -8.22 5.93 -29.66
C ALA A 195 -7.35 6.96 -28.89
N GLY A 196 -6.72 6.52 -27.80
CA GLY A 196 -5.66 7.22 -27.07
C GLY A 196 -6.06 7.83 -25.72
N ALA A 197 -5.07 8.43 -25.03
CA ALA A 197 -5.19 8.96 -23.67
C ALA A 197 -6.33 9.97 -23.47
N LEU A 198 -6.72 10.71 -24.52
CA LEU A 198 -7.80 11.71 -24.48
C LEU A 198 -9.16 11.11 -24.14
N GLN A 199 -9.42 9.86 -24.55
CA GLN A 199 -10.65 9.14 -24.20
C GLN A 199 -10.69 8.79 -22.71
N SER A 200 -9.58 8.30 -22.15
CA SER A 200 -9.43 8.02 -20.72
C SER A 200 -9.70 9.28 -19.89
N HIS A 201 -9.16 10.43 -20.31
CA HIS A 201 -9.44 11.72 -19.67
C HIS A 201 -10.92 12.06 -19.68
N LYS A 202 -11.62 11.90 -20.81
CA LYS A 202 -13.06 12.18 -20.90
C LYS A 202 -13.88 11.30 -19.97
N LEU A 203 -13.51 10.03 -19.82
CA LEU A 203 -14.17 9.09 -18.89
C LEU A 203 -13.99 9.51 -17.43
N ALA A 204 -12.79 9.99 -17.06
CA ALA A 204 -12.49 10.43 -15.70
C ALA A 204 -12.92 11.87 -15.38
N ALA A 205 -13.16 12.72 -16.39
CA ALA A 205 -13.33 14.16 -16.24
C ALA A 205 -14.38 14.54 -15.19
N LYS A 206 -15.56 13.90 -15.22
CA LYS A 206 -16.63 14.14 -14.25
C LYS A 206 -16.21 13.80 -12.82
N ALA A 207 -15.58 12.64 -12.63
CA ALA A 207 -15.10 12.19 -11.32
C ALA A 207 -13.99 13.11 -10.79
N ILE A 208 -13.10 13.56 -11.67
CA ILE A 208 -12.01 14.49 -11.34
C ILE A 208 -12.54 15.85 -10.92
N SER A 209 -13.47 16.43 -11.70
CA SER A 209 -14.09 17.70 -11.33
C SER A 209 -14.81 17.61 -9.99
N ARG A 210 -15.46 16.47 -9.69
CA ARG A 210 -16.08 16.24 -8.38
C ARG A 210 -15.04 16.22 -7.26
N LEU A 211 -13.94 15.46 -7.39
CA LEU A 211 -12.88 15.42 -6.37
C LEU A 211 -12.22 16.78 -6.18
N GLN A 212 -11.99 17.54 -7.25
CA GLN A 212 -11.38 18.87 -7.19
C GLN A 212 -12.28 19.94 -6.57
N ALA A 213 -13.60 19.74 -6.60
CA ALA A 213 -14.57 20.64 -5.97
C ALA A 213 -14.72 20.42 -4.46
N LEU A 214 -14.14 19.35 -3.90
CA LEU A 214 -14.16 19.10 -2.46
C LEU A 214 -13.29 20.12 -1.73
N ARG A 215 -13.75 20.54 -0.55
CA ARG A 215 -12.98 21.42 0.33
C ARG A 215 -11.92 20.60 1.06
N VAL A 216 -10.72 21.16 1.17
CA VAL A 216 -9.64 20.58 1.97
C VAL A 216 -10.02 20.68 3.45
N GLY A 217 -9.75 19.63 4.22
CA GLY A 217 -10.02 19.51 5.65
C GLY A 217 -10.90 18.32 6.03
N ASP A 218 -11.29 17.46 5.07
CA ASP A 218 -12.10 16.27 5.33
C ASP A 218 -11.60 15.07 4.51
N LEU A 219 -10.59 14.38 5.06
CA LEU A 219 -10.01 13.19 4.46
C LEU A 219 -11.03 12.06 4.27
N ASN A 220 -12.01 11.94 5.17
CA ASN A 220 -13.03 10.89 5.09
C ASN A 220 -13.95 11.13 3.90
N LEU A 221 -14.40 12.37 3.70
CA LEU A 221 -15.20 12.75 2.52
C LEU A 221 -14.41 12.54 1.22
N LEU A 222 -13.12 12.85 1.21
CA LEU A 222 -12.24 12.64 0.07
C LEU A 222 -12.13 11.14 -0.27
N CYS A 223 -11.86 10.29 0.71
CA CYS A 223 -11.79 8.83 0.56
C CYS A 223 -13.13 8.21 0.12
N ASN A 224 -14.25 8.63 0.71
CA ASN A 224 -15.59 8.17 0.31
C ASN A 224 -15.91 8.56 -1.13
N SER A 225 -15.60 9.79 -1.52
CA SER A 225 -15.88 10.30 -2.86
C SER A 225 -15.11 9.55 -3.95
N VAL A 226 -13.83 9.21 -3.72
CA VAL A 226 -13.06 8.45 -4.72
C VAL A 226 -13.57 7.03 -4.88
N VAL A 227 -13.95 6.38 -3.77
CA VAL A 227 -14.50 5.02 -3.77
C VAL A 227 -15.84 4.98 -4.52
N GLU A 228 -16.71 5.97 -4.33
CA GLU A 228 -17.96 6.10 -5.07
C GLU A 228 -17.76 6.31 -6.58
N GLU A 229 -16.83 7.18 -6.98
CA GLU A 229 -16.57 7.44 -8.39
C GLU A 229 -15.96 6.21 -9.09
N VAL A 230 -15.02 5.52 -8.43
CA VAL A 230 -14.46 4.26 -8.96
C VAL A 230 -15.53 3.18 -9.06
N HIS A 231 -16.42 3.06 -8.08
CA HIS A 231 -17.53 2.11 -8.14
C HIS A 231 -18.47 2.39 -9.33
N LYS A 232 -18.84 3.67 -9.55
CA LYS A 232 -19.67 4.06 -10.72
C LYS A 232 -18.96 3.81 -12.05
N LEU A 233 -17.66 4.08 -12.13
CA LEU A 233 -16.89 3.91 -13.36
C LEU A 233 -16.69 2.43 -13.72
N THR A 234 -16.44 1.58 -12.72
CA THR A 234 -15.96 0.21 -12.95
C THR A 234 -17.04 -0.85 -12.77
N GLY A 235 -18.07 -0.58 -11.98
CA GLY A 235 -19.17 -1.50 -11.66
C GLY A 235 -18.73 -2.77 -10.93
N TYR A 236 -17.63 -2.72 -10.17
CA TYR A 236 -17.25 -3.79 -9.25
C TYR A 236 -18.25 -3.89 -8.10
N ASP A 237 -18.34 -5.06 -7.44
CA ASP A 237 -19.34 -5.28 -6.39
C ASP A 237 -18.93 -4.58 -5.08
N ARG A 238 -17.63 -4.38 -4.88
CA ARG A 238 -17.04 -3.66 -3.75
C ARG A 238 -15.90 -2.80 -4.25
N VAL A 239 -15.80 -1.59 -3.74
CA VAL A 239 -14.63 -0.71 -3.90
C VAL A 239 -14.25 -0.18 -2.53
N MET A 240 -12.96 -0.18 -2.23
CA MET A 240 -12.44 0.23 -0.92
C MET A 240 -11.15 1.04 -1.05
N ALA A 241 -10.99 2.04 -0.19
CA ALA A 241 -9.72 2.72 0.02
C ALA A 241 -8.98 2.00 1.16
N TYR A 242 -7.82 1.46 0.83
CA TYR A 242 -6.96 0.69 1.71
C TYR A 242 -5.69 1.50 2.02
N LYS A 243 -5.55 1.96 3.26
CA LYS A 243 -4.42 2.80 3.72
C LYS A 243 -3.33 1.94 4.33
N PHE A 244 -2.06 2.20 4.01
CA PHE A 244 -0.93 1.60 4.73
C PHE A 244 -0.55 2.45 5.95
N HIS A 245 -0.27 1.79 7.07
CA HIS A 245 0.24 2.40 8.30
C HIS A 245 1.77 2.30 8.40
N GLU A 246 2.36 2.91 9.42
CA GLU A 246 3.82 3.01 9.59
C GLU A 246 4.55 1.69 9.85
N ASP A 247 3.84 0.68 10.33
CA ASP A 247 4.25 -0.70 10.51
C ASP A 247 3.86 -1.56 9.29
N GLU A 248 3.47 -0.92 8.19
CA GLU A 248 3.17 -1.52 6.90
C GLU A 248 1.91 -2.41 6.88
N HIS A 249 1.18 -2.59 7.98
CA HIS A 249 -0.17 -3.17 7.92
C HIS A 249 -1.10 -2.20 7.19
N GLY A 250 -2.27 -2.66 6.76
CA GLY A 250 -3.23 -1.74 6.18
C GLY A 250 -4.64 -1.86 6.72
N GLU A 251 -5.42 -0.84 6.42
CA GLU A 251 -6.76 -0.61 6.98
C GLU A 251 -7.69 -0.15 5.87
N VAL A 252 -8.92 -0.67 5.86
CA VAL A 252 -9.98 -0.17 4.98
C VAL A 252 -10.60 1.07 5.61
N VAL A 253 -10.27 2.25 5.06
CA VAL A 253 -10.70 3.56 5.60
C VAL A 253 -11.96 4.12 4.94
N ALA A 254 -12.32 3.62 3.75
CA ALA A 254 -13.58 3.93 3.07
C ALA A 254 -14.01 2.74 2.21
N GLU A 255 -15.31 2.55 2.08
CA GLU A 255 -15.89 1.40 1.37
C GLU A 255 -17.25 1.73 0.77
N ILE A 256 -17.50 1.19 -0.42
CA ILE A 256 -18.84 1.02 -1.01
C ILE A 256 -18.98 -0.42 -1.49
N GLN A 257 -20.14 -1.01 -1.27
CA GLN A 257 -20.40 -2.39 -1.66
C GLN A 257 -21.87 -2.60 -2.06
N LYS A 258 -22.09 -3.59 -2.92
CA LYS A 258 -23.40 -4.08 -3.32
C LYS A 258 -24.12 -4.70 -2.11
N PRO A 259 -25.40 -4.39 -1.85
CA PRO A 259 -26.15 -4.98 -0.74
C PRO A 259 -26.00 -6.50 -0.65
N GLY A 260 -25.75 -7.01 0.56
CA GLY A 260 -25.63 -8.44 0.85
C GLY A 260 -24.20 -8.96 1.00
N LEU A 261 -23.16 -8.15 0.78
CA LEU A 261 -21.78 -8.53 1.13
C LEU A 261 -21.43 -8.06 2.55
N GLU A 262 -20.57 -8.81 3.24
CA GLU A 262 -20.07 -8.41 4.56
C GLU A 262 -19.19 -7.15 4.45
N PRO A 263 -19.38 -6.11 5.28
CA PRO A 263 -18.57 -4.90 5.20
C PRO A 263 -17.13 -5.16 5.66
N TYR A 264 -16.15 -4.57 4.95
CA TYR A 264 -14.74 -4.61 5.35
C TYR A 264 -14.27 -3.28 5.96
N LEU A 265 -15.12 -2.26 5.99
CA LEU A 265 -14.81 -0.96 6.60
C LEU A 265 -14.28 -1.09 8.03
N GLY A 266 -13.11 -0.48 8.29
CA GLY A 266 -12.41 -0.51 9.57
C GLY A 266 -11.65 -1.80 9.87
N LEU A 267 -11.62 -2.78 8.95
CA LEU A 267 -10.80 -3.97 9.10
C LEU A 267 -9.34 -3.67 8.80
N HIS A 268 -8.48 -4.14 9.70
CA HIS A 268 -7.03 -4.15 9.59
C HIS A 268 -6.54 -5.48 9.03
N TYR A 269 -5.47 -5.42 8.25
CA TYR A 269 -4.89 -6.51 7.51
C TYR A 269 -3.37 -6.52 7.68
N PRO A 270 -2.76 -7.67 8.02
CA PRO A 270 -1.32 -7.80 8.19
C PRO A 270 -0.50 -7.30 6.99
N ALA A 271 0.71 -6.81 7.26
CA ALA A 271 1.63 -6.32 6.22
C ALA A 271 1.97 -7.39 5.16
N THR A 272 1.97 -8.67 5.55
CA THR A 272 2.28 -9.83 4.72
C THR A 272 1.24 -10.13 3.63
N ASP A 273 0.04 -9.56 3.70
CA ASP A 273 -1.01 -9.74 2.67
C ASP A 273 -0.66 -9.06 1.36
N ILE A 274 0.03 -7.93 1.47
CA ILE A 274 0.56 -7.18 0.34
C ILE A 274 2.08 -7.07 0.56
N PRO A 275 2.85 -8.08 0.10
CA PRO A 275 4.30 -8.10 0.28
C PRO A 275 4.98 -6.86 -0.29
N GLN A 276 6.16 -6.53 0.24
CA GLN A 276 6.96 -5.37 -0.20
C GLN A 276 7.29 -5.42 -1.69
N ALA A 277 7.53 -6.61 -2.25
CA ALA A 277 7.72 -6.82 -3.68
C ALA A 277 6.50 -6.35 -4.52
N SER A 278 5.29 -6.63 -4.03
CA SER A 278 4.05 -6.20 -4.66
C SER A 278 3.84 -4.69 -4.54
N ARG A 279 4.14 -4.10 -3.37
CA ARG A 279 4.09 -2.64 -3.16
C ARG A 279 5.05 -1.91 -4.10
N PHE A 280 6.26 -2.41 -4.25
CA PHE A 280 7.23 -1.89 -5.22
C PHE A 280 6.71 -1.99 -6.66
N LEU A 281 6.07 -3.10 -7.02
CA LEU A 281 5.44 -3.25 -8.32
C LEU A 281 4.29 -2.26 -8.55
N PHE A 282 3.53 -1.91 -7.51
CA PHE A 282 2.49 -0.86 -7.60
C PHE A 282 3.06 0.54 -7.82
N MET A 283 4.26 0.81 -7.30
CA MET A 283 4.96 2.08 -7.58
C MET A 283 5.39 2.20 -9.04
N LYS A 284 5.69 1.06 -9.70
CA LYS A 284 6.05 1.01 -11.12
C LYS A 284 4.81 0.95 -12.03
N ASN A 285 3.86 0.08 -11.70
CA ASN A 285 2.63 -0.14 -12.46
C ASN A 285 1.45 0.15 -11.55
N ARG A 286 0.85 1.32 -11.78
CA ARG A 286 -0.12 1.89 -10.84
C ARG A 286 -1.47 1.21 -10.86
N VAL A 287 -1.76 0.39 -11.87
CA VAL A 287 -3.03 -0.33 -11.99
C VAL A 287 -2.77 -1.80 -12.24
N ARG A 288 -3.45 -2.66 -11.47
CA ARG A 288 -3.36 -4.11 -11.59
C ARG A 288 -4.75 -4.71 -11.62
N MET A 289 -5.05 -5.48 -12.67
CA MET A 289 -6.30 -6.19 -12.82
C MET A 289 -6.08 -7.70 -12.81
N ILE A 290 -6.94 -8.41 -12.10
CA ILE A 290 -7.09 -9.86 -12.12
C ILE A 290 -8.53 -10.17 -12.54
N CYS A 291 -8.71 -10.75 -13.73
CA CYS A 291 -10.04 -10.96 -14.30
C CYS A 291 -10.79 -12.13 -13.65
N ASP A 292 -10.06 -13.20 -13.35
CA ASP A 292 -10.55 -14.37 -12.63
C ASP A 292 -9.33 -15.02 -11.95
N CYS A 293 -9.34 -15.07 -10.62
CA CYS A 293 -8.27 -15.70 -9.83
C CYS A 293 -8.21 -17.22 -9.99
N ARG A 294 -9.26 -17.85 -10.53
CA ARG A 294 -9.37 -19.30 -10.73
C ARG A 294 -8.99 -19.73 -12.15
N ALA A 295 -8.79 -18.77 -13.06
CA ALA A 295 -8.45 -19.08 -14.43
C ALA A 295 -7.02 -19.64 -14.55
N VAL A 296 -6.87 -20.68 -15.36
CA VAL A 296 -5.56 -21.30 -15.61
C VAL A 296 -4.65 -20.30 -16.33
N PRO A 297 -3.47 -19.98 -15.78
CA PRO A 297 -2.55 -19.04 -16.42
C PRO A 297 -1.92 -19.65 -17.68
N VAL A 298 -1.57 -18.79 -18.63
CA VAL A 298 -0.97 -19.18 -19.91
C VAL A 298 0.53 -18.93 -19.87
N ARG A 299 1.32 -19.88 -20.36
CA ARG A 299 2.78 -19.79 -20.43
C ARG A 299 3.24 -18.88 -21.56
N VAL A 300 4.33 -18.15 -21.31
CA VAL A 300 5.08 -17.41 -22.31
C VAL A 300 6.22 -18.28 -22.84
N VAL A 301 6.20 -18.57 -24.14
CA VAL A 301 7.26 -19.26 -24.86
C VAL A 301 8.28 -18.23 -25.31
N GLN A 302 9.56 -18.45 -25.02
CA GLN A 302 10.63 -17.49 -25.27
C GLN A 302 11.79 -18.10 -26.06
N HIS A 303 12.57 -17.26 -26.75
CA HIS A 303 13.77 -17.67 -27.47
C HIS A 303 14.78 -18.37 -26.54
N LYS A 304 15.35 -19.51 -26.96
CA LYS A 304 16.25 -20.33 -26.12
C LYS A 304 17.52 -19.60 -25.68
N GLU A 305 17.98 -18.65 -26.48
CA GLU A 305 19.17 -17.82 -26.18
C GLU A 305 18.94 -16.78 -25.08
N LEU A 306 17.69 -16.53 -24.66
CA LEU A 306 17.42 -15.65 -23.53
C LEU A 306 17.87 -16.30 -22.22
N LYS A 307 18.93 -15.75 -21.63
CA LYS A 307 19.55 -16.26 -20.39
C LYS A 307 18.63 -16.25 -19.18
N ARG A 308 17.59 -15.41 -19.18
CA ARG A 308 16.65 -15.24 -18.08
C ARG A 308 15.23 -15.14 -18.62
N PRO A 309 14.21 -15.52 -17.84
CA PRO A 309 12.83 -15.36 -18.26
C PRO A 309 12.46 -13.89 -18.49
N LEU A 310 11.55 -13.63 -19.42
CA LEU A 310 11.07 -12.28 -19.73
C LEU A 310 10.57 -11.55 -18.47
N SER A 311 10.89 -10.26 -18.34
CA SER A 311 10.25 -9.41 -17.32
C SER A 311 8.83 -9.06 -17.73
N LEU A 312 7.85 -9.62 -17.03
CA LEU A 312 6.43 -9.29 -17.15
C LEU A 312 6.00 -8.23 -16.14
N ALA A 313 6.94 -7.60 -15.42
CA ALA A 313 6.63 -6.59 -14.41
C ALA A 313 5.69 -5.51 -14.96
N GLY A 314 5.90 -5.03 -16.19
CA GLY A 314 5.07 -4.01 -16.84
C GLY A 314 3.82 -4.51 -17.56
N SER A 315 3.65 -5.82 -17.68
CA SER A 315 2.52 -6.41 -18.41
C SER A 315 1.25 -6.30 -17.59
N THR A 316 0.22 -5.75 -18.23
CA THR A 316 -1.16 -5.71 -17.75
C THR A 316 -1.76 -7.12 -17.62
N LEU A 317 -1.27 -8.05 -18.46
CA LEU A 317 -1.70 -9.44 -18.53
C LEU A 317 -0.96 -10.38 -17.59
N ARG A 318 0.08 -9.93 -16.86
CA ARG A 318 0.83 -10.79 -15.92
C ARG A 318 -0.11 -11.64 -15.06
N ALA A 319 0.20 -12.91 -14.82
CA ALA A 319 -0.59 -13.77 -13.94
C ALA A 319 -0.43 -13.36 -12.46
N PRO A 320 -1.46 -13.49 -11.61
CA PRO A 320 -1.27 -13.40 -10.17
C PRO A 320 -0.36 -14.54 -9.67
N HIS A 321 0.35 -14.30 -8.58
CA HIS A 321 1.06 -15.37 -7.88
C HIS A 321 0.05 -16.35 -7.28
N GLY A 322 0.36 -17.66 -7.28
CA GLY A 322 -0.59 -18.72 -6.87
C GLY A 322 -1.19 -18.50 -5.48
N CYS A 323 -0.34 -18.14 -4.50
CA CYS A 323 -0.79 -17.79 -3.15
C CYS A 323 -1.84 -16.65 -3.15
N HIS A 324 -1.67 -15.61 -3.98
CA HIS A 324 -2.65 -14.53 -4.05
C HIS A 324 -3.94 -14.95 -4.77
N GLY A 325 -3.85 -15.82 -5.79
CA GLY A 325 -5.03 -16.40 -6.43
C GLY A 325 -5.90 -17.18 -5.44
N GLN A 326 -5.27 -18.01 -4.59
CA GLN A 326 -5.98 -18.74 -3.54
C GLN A 326 -6.51 -17.80 -2.44
N TYR A 327 -5.77 -16.74 -2.08
CA TYR A 327 -6.22 -15.73 -1.11
C TYR A 327 -7.52 -15.07 -1.57
N MET A 328 -7.56 -14.67 -2.85
CA MET A 328 -8.75 -14.12 -3.49
C MET A 328 -9.92 -15.11 -3.48
N ALA A 329 -9.67 -16.38 -3.81
CA ALA A 329 -10.69 -17.42 -3.77
C ALA A 329 -11.27 -17.62 -2.36
N ASN A 330 -10.42 -17.65 -1.32
CA ASN A 330 -10.85 -17.77 0.08
C ASN A 330 -11.67 -16.55 0.55
N MET A 331 -11.34 -15.35 0.05
CA MET A 331 -12.08 -14.11 0.35
C MET A 331 -13.40 -13.99 -0.44
N GLY A 332 -13.64 -14.84 -1.43
CA GLY A 332 -14.78 -14.74 -2.34
C GLY A 332 -14.65 -13.61 -3.38
N SER A 333 -13.45 -13.07 -3.59
CA SER A 333 -13.17 -12.04 -4.60
C SER A 333 -12.62 -12.68 -5.88
N VAL A 334 -13.51 -13.11 -6.78
CA VAL A 334 -13.12 -13.78 -8.04
C VAL A 334 -12.33 -12.85 -8.97
N ALA A 335 -12.75 -11.59 -9.10
CA ALA A 335 -12.04 -10.58 -9.87
C ALA A 335 -11.59 -9.43 -8.97
N SER A 336 -10.47 -8.79 -9.34
CA SER A 336 -9.92 -7.66 -8.60
C SER A 336 -9.33 -6.59 -9.52
N LEU A 337 -9.50 -5.33 -9.14
CA LEU A 337 -8.81 -4.17 -9.71
C LEU A 337 -8.19 -3.35 -8.59
N ALA A 338 -6.87 -3.28 -8.53
CA ALA A 338 -6.13 -2.51 -7.54
C ALA A 338 -5.39 -1.35 -8.21
N MET A 339 -5.48 -0.16 -7.60
CA MET A 339 -4.90 1.07 -8.12
C MET A 339 -4.10 1.78 -7.02
N ALA A 340 -2.88 2.18 -7.35
CA ALA A 340 -1.94 2.76 -6.42
C ALA A 340 -2.27 4.22 -6.09
N ILE A 341 -2.29 4.55 -4.79
CA ILE A 341 -2.36 5.93 -4.30
C ILE A 341 -0.94 6.35 -3.94
N ILE A 342 -0.36 7.23 -4.74
CA ILE A 342 1.01 7.70 -4.56
C ILE A 342 0.99 9.15 -4.07
N VAL A 343 1.68 9.38 -2.98
CA VAL A 343 1.87 10.70 -2.36
C VAL A 343 3.31 11.14 -2.50
N THR A 344 3.50 12.44 -2.31
CA THR A 344 4.84 13.02 -2.26
C THR A 344 5.32 12.97 -0.84
N ASP A 345 6.50 12.39 -0.62
CA ASP A 345 7.13 12.38 0.68
C ASP A 345 7.72 13.77 0.97
N ASN A 346 7.14 14.45 1.95
CA ASN A 346 7.50 15.80 2.35
C ASN A 346 8.39 15.81 3.61
N GLU A 347 8.82 14.66 4.15
CA GLU A 347 9.68 14.61 5.35
C GLU A 347 11.08 15.23 5.15
N ASP A 348 11.48 15.51 3.91
CA ASP A 348 12.82 16.01 3.54
C ASP A 348 12.98 17.55 3.60
N GLN A 349 12.00 18.32 4.08
CA GLN A 349 12.09 19.79 4.06
C GLN A 349 13.01 20.40 5.13
N ILE A 350 13.38 19.68 6.19
CA ILE A 350 14.05 20.31 7.36
C ILE A 350 15.59 20.27 7.25
N HIS A 351 16.20 19.40 6.43
CA HIS A 351 17.67 19.23 6.42
C HIS A 351 18.38 19.17 5.06
N SER A 352 17.67 19.34 3.93
CA SER A 352 18.26 19.13 2.60
C SER A 352 18.32 20.43 1.79
N GLN A 353 19.45 21.14 1.82
CA GLN A 353 19.74 22.31 0.96
C GLN A 353 20.09 21.95 -0.50
N VAL A 354 19.65 20.81 -1.03
CA VAL A 354 19.96 20.40 -2.41
C VAL A 354 18.71 19.84 -3.08
N HIS A 355 18.52 20.19 -4.35
CA HIS A 355 17.48 19.76 -5.28
C HIS A 355 17.38 18.23 -5.48
N GLN A 356 17.19 17.45 -4.42
CA GLN A 356 16.80 16.05 -4.55
C GLN A 356 15.34 15.97 -4.97
N PRO A 357 15.00 15.13 -5.96
CA PRO A 357 13.61 14.89 -6.32
C PRO A 357 12.86 14.35 -5.09
N LYS A 358 11.73 14.99 -4.75
CA LYS A 358 10.87 14.56 -3.65
C LYS A 358 10.57 13.06 -3.79
N ALA A 359 10.91 12.28 -2.77
CA ALA A 359 10.67 10.84 -2.79
C ALA A 359 9.16 10.59 -2.93
N ARG A 360 8.76 9.58 -3.68
CA ARG A 360 7.35 9.19 -3.81
C ARG A 360 7.09 8.01 -2.88
N LYS A 361 5.97 8.05 -2.16
CA LYS A 361 5.55 6.98 -1.24
C LYS A 361 4.21 6.39 -1.66
N LEU A 362 4.07 5.07 -1.51
CA LEU A 362 2.78 4.39 -1.65
C LEU A 362 1.98 4.63 -0.37
N TRP A 363 0.98 5.51 -0.43
CA TRP A 363 0.12 5.80 0.73
C TRP A 363 -0.89 4.69 0.99
N GLY A 364 -1.38 4.07 -0.08
CA GLY A 364 -2.45 3.10 -0.04
C GLY A 364 -2.81 2.59 -1.42
N LEU A 365 -3.92 1.86 -1.49
CA LEU A 365 -4.52 1.36 -2.72
C LEU A 365 -6.03 1.70 -2.73
N VAL A 366 -6.59 1.95 -3.91
CA VAL A 366 -8.02 1.71 -4.13
C VAL A 366 -8.17 0.31 -4.71
N VAL A 367 -8.89 -0.57 -4.00
CA VAL A 367 -9.05 -1.98 -4.35
C VAL A 367 -10.52 -2.25 -4.65
N CYS A 368 -10.78 -2.92 -5.77
CA CYS A 368 -12.12 -3.30 -6.20
C CYS A 368 -12.23 -4.82 -6.20
N HIS A 369 -13.32 -5.39 -5.69
CA HIS A 369 -13.60 -6.82 -5.71
C HIS A 369 -14.92 -7.12 -6.41
N HIS A 370 -14.96 -8.21 -7.17
CA HIS A 370 -16.16 -8.72 -7.81
C HIS A 370 -16.32 -10.20 -7.50
N THR A 371 -17.55 -10.63 -7.29
CA THR A 371 -17.91 -12.01 -6.94
C THR A 371 -17.88 -12.95 -8.14
N THR A 372 -17.86 -12.41 -9.36
CA THR A 372 -17.76 -13.15 -10.63
C THR A 372 -16.59 -12.63 -11.48
N PRO A 373 -16.18 -13.36 -12.53
CA PRO A 373 -15.15 -12.88 -13.45
C PRO A 373 -15.52 -11.51 -14.03
N ARG A 374 -14.57 -10.59 -14.06
CA ARG A 374 -14.79 -9.23 -14.58
C ARG A 374 -13.51 -8.67 -15.18
N ALA A 375 -13.63 -8.15 -16.40
CA ALA A 375 -12.57 -7.43 -17.08
C ALA A 375 -13.01 -6.00 -17.35
N VAL A 376 -12.20 -5.02 -16.96
CA VAL A 376 -12.40 -3.61 -17.27
C VAL A 376 -11.52 -3.23 -18.46
N PRO A 377 -12.08 -2.65 -19.53
CA PRO A 377 -11.30 -2.23 -20.70
C PRO A 377 -10.15 -1.30 -20.33
N PHE A 378 -9.04 -1.39 -21.05
CA PHE A 378 -7.86 -0.57 -20.79
C PHE A 378 -8.14 0.95 -20.71
N PRO A 379 -8.94 1.57 -21.61
CA PRO A 379 -9.24 3.00 -21.51
C PRO A 379 -9.86 3.40 -20.17
N LEU A 380 -10.74 2.55 -19.62
CA LEU A 380 -11.38 2.81 -18.33
C LEU A 380 -10.42 2.58 -17.17
N ARG A 381 -9.50 1.62 -17.26
CA ARG A 381 -8.40 1.46 -16.28
C ARG A 381 -7.46 2.67 -16.27
N SER A 382 -7.11 3.18 -17.45
CA SER A 382 -6.30 4.40 -17.61
C SER A 382 -7.03 5.64 -17.06
N ALA A 383 -8.35 5.74 -17.26
CA ALA A 383 -9.18 6.79 -16.67
C ALA A 383 -9.13 6.75 -15.13
N CYS A 384 -9.26 5.56 -14.55
CA CYS A 384 -9.18 5.38 -13.10
C CYS A 384 -7.77 5.67 -12.57
N GLU A 385 -6.71 5.32 -13.31
CA GLU A 385 -5.34 5.71 -12.97
C GLU A 385 -5.18 7.23 -12.88
N PHE A 386 -5.71 7.96 -13.87
CA PHE A 386 -5.66 9.42 -13.86
C PHE A 386 -6.45 10.01 -12.69
N LEU A 387 -7.61 9.41 -12.36
CA LEU A 387 -8.35 9.75 -11.14
C LEU A 387 -7.52 9.54 -9.87
N MET A 388 -6.76 8.45 -9.77
CA MET A 388 -5.87 8.20 -8.62
C MET A 388 -4.74 9.23 -8.50
N GLN A 389 -4.22 9.73 -9.63
CA GLN A 389 -3.20 10.78 -9.60
C GLN A 389 -3.78 12.08 -9.02
N VAL A 390 -4.98 12.47 -9.43
CA VAL A 390 -5.68 13.65 -8.87
C VAL A 390 -5.99 13.44 -7.39
N PHE A 391 -6.46 12.24 -7.03
CA PHE A 391 -6.72 11.88 -5.63
C PHE A 391 -5.44 11.98 -4.78
N GLY A 392 -4.30 11.48 -5.26
CA GLY A 392 -3.01 11.60 -4.57
C GLY A 392 -2.55 13.05 -4.37
N LEU A 393 -2.85 13.95 -5.32
CA LEU A 393 -2.59 15.39 -5.17
C LEU A 393 -3.46 16.03 -4.09
N GLN A 394 -4.77 15.77 -4.09
CA GLN A 394 -5.69 16.23 -3.05
C GLN A 394 -5.28 15.69 -1.67
N LEU A 395 -4.85 14.43 -1.61
CA LEU A 395 -4.38 13.83 -0.36
C LEU A 395 -3.09 14.48 0.15
N ASN A 396 -2.16 14.88 -0.73
CA ASN A 396 -1.00 15.67 -0.32
C ASN A 396 -1.43 17.02 0.29
N MET A 397 -2.45 17.69 -0.27
CA MET A 397 -2.96 18.95 0.28
C MET A 397 -3.56 18.75 1.67
N GLU A 398 -4.30 17.67 1.91
CA GLU A 398 -4.82 17.30 3.24
C GLU A 398 -3.68 17.04 4.24
N MET A 399 -2.63 16.33 3.81
CA MET A 399 -1.46 16.07 4.64
C MET A 399 -0.69 17.36 4.97
N GLU A 400 -0.50 18.25 4.01
CA GLU A 400 0.15 19.55 4.21
C GLU A 400 -0.68 20.44 5.15
N LEU A 401 -2.01 20.46 5.00
CA LEU A 401 -2.88 21.18 5.93
C LEU A 401 -2.77 20.61 7.36
N ALA A 402 -2.72 19.29 7.52
CA ALA A 402 -2.55 18.66 8.83
C ALA A 402 -1.20 19.02 9.47
N VAL A 403 -0.12 19.12 8.68
CA VAL A 403 1.19 19.58 9.15
C VAL A 403 1.13 21.05 9.57
N GLN A 404 0.55 21.93 8.75
CA GLN A 404 0.38 23.36 9.08
C GLN A 404 -0.46 23.57 10.35
N MET A 405 -1.54 22.81 10.51
CA MET A 405 -2.37 22.85 11.72
C MET A 405 -1.57 22.41 12.95
N ARG A 406 -0.72 21.37 12.81
CA ARG A 406 0.19 20.93 13.89
C ARG A 406 1.22 22.00 14.22
N GLU A 407 1.86 22.62 13.24
CA GLU A 407 2.83 23.71 13.45
C GLU A 407 2.18 24.92 14.13
N LYS A 408 0.99 25.33 13.67
CA LYS A 408 0.19 26.38 14.31
C LYS A 408 -0.12 26.04 15.77
N HIS A 409 -0.48 24.79 16.04
CA HIS A 409 -0.74 24.32 17.41
C HIS A 409 0.53 24.34 18.27
N ILE A 410 1.69 23.94 17.72
CA ILE A 410 2.99 24.02 18.41
C ILE A 410 3.34 25.48 18.74
N LEU A 411 3.23 26.40 17.76
CA LEU A 411 3.50 27.82 17.97
C LEU A 411 2.57 28.41 19.04
N HIS A 412 1.28 28.09 18.98
CA HIS A 412 0.32 28.50 20.00
C HIS A 412 0.73 27.99 21.40
N THR A 413 1.14 26.73 21.49
CA THR A 413 1.63 26.13 22.74
C THR A 413 2.92 26.81 23.25
N GLN A 414 3.84 27.18 22.36
CA GLN A 414 5.05 27.92 22.73
C GLN A 414 4.73 29.32 23.27
N THR A 415 3.81 30.05 22.63
CA THR A 415 3.34 31.34 23.15
C THR A 415 2.71 31.18 24.53
N LEU A 416 1.88 30.14 24.70
CA LEU A 416 1.27 29.81 25.98
C LEU A 416 2.32 29.55 27.08
N LEU A 417 3.35 28.77 26.77
CA LEU A 417 4.45 28.48 27.68
C LEU A 417 5.22 29.75 28.07
N CYS A 418 5.52 30.63 27.13
CA CYS A 418 6.20 31.90 27.42
C CYS A 418 5.38 32.77 28.37
N ASP A 419 4.07 32.92 28.13
CA ASP A 419 3.18 33.67 29.01
C ASP A 419 3.10 33.05 30.41
N MET A 420 3.06 31.72 30.49
CA MET A 420 3.04 30.98 31.75
C MET A 420 4.36 31.10 32.54
N LEU A 421 5.52 31.16 31.85
CA LEU A 421 6.83 31.33 32.49
C LEU A 421 7.05 32.74 33.05
N LEU A 422 6.32 33.75 32.57
CA LEU A 422 6.35 35.12 33.10
C LEU A 422 5.57 35.26 34.43
N ARG A 423 4.84 34.22 34.84
CA ARG A 423 4.14 34.15 36.14
C ARG A 423 5.10 33.75 37.25
N ASP A 424 4.62 33.76 38.50
CA ASP A 424 5.33 33.18 39.66
C ASP A 424 5.45 31.64 39.53
N ALA A 425 6.36 31.18 38.68
CA ALA A 425 6.67 29.78 38.48
C ALA A 425 7.35 29.19 39.72
N PRO A 426 7.05 27.92 40.09
CA PRO A 426 6.26 26.93 39.34
C PRO A 426 4.79 26.84 39.78
N VAL A 427 4.28 27.71 40.65
CA VAL A 427 2.87 27.62 41.11
C VAL A 427 1.92 28.29 40.12
N GLY A 428 2.34 29.39 39.48
CA GLY A 428 1.56 30.12 38.47
C GLY A 428 1.24 29.33 37.20
N ILE A 429 2.00 28.26 36.91
CA ILE A 429 1.71 27.37 35.76
C ILE A 429 0.55 26.41 36.03
N VAL A 430 0.19 26.16 37.29
CA VAL A 430 -0.90 25.26 37.69
C VAL A 430 -2.12 26.02 38.20
N SER A 431 -1.91 27.12 38.91
CA SER A 431 -2.97 27.86 39.62
C SER A 431 -3.74 28.87 38.77
N GLU A 432 -3.15 29.34 37.68
CA GLU A 432 -3.74 30.34 36.79
C GLU A 432 -4.16 29.74 35.44
N SER A 433 -5.20 30.30 34.83
CA SER A 433 -5.70 29.87 33.51
C SER A 433 -5.13 30.76 32.41
N PRO A 434 -4.69 30.22 31.26
CA PRO A 434 -4.51 28.79 30.94
C PRO A 434 -3.41 28.12 31.79
N ASN A 435 -3.55 26.82 32.06
CA ASN A 435 -2.68 26.02 32.94
C ASN A 435 -2.00 24.86 32.18
N ILE A 436 -1.22 24.03 32.90
CA ILE A 436 -0.45 22.92 32.29
C ILE A 436 -1.29 21.87 31.54
N MET A 437 -2.59 21.72 31.82
CA MET A 437 -3.47 20.84 31.05
C MET A 437 -3.81 21.40 29.66
N ASP A 438 -3.73 22.71 29.47
CA ASP A 438 -4.01 23.36 28.18
C ASP A 438 -2.83 23.21 27.20
N LEU A 439 -1.66 22.79 27.69
CA LEU A 439 -0.46 22.57 26.88
C LEU A 439 -0.53 21.27 26.05
N ILE A 440 -1.15 20.23 26.60
CA ILE A 440 -1.17 18.89 26.02
C ILE A 440 -2.55 18.30 26.30
N ASN A 441 -3.21 17.74 25.28
CA ASN A 441 -4.46 17.03 25.49
C ASN A 441 -4.25 15.89 26.51
N CYS A 442 -4.83 16.01 27.70
CA CYS A 442 -4.67 15.08 28.82
C CYS A 442 -5.93 15.08 29.67
N ASP A 443 -6.15 14.01 30.43
CA ASP A 443 -7.29 13.92 31.33
C ASP A 443 -6.98 14.50 32.71
N GLY A 444 -5.70 14.58 33.05
CA GLY A 444 -5.21 15.28 34.23
C GLY A 444 -3.72 15.57 34.19
N ALA A 445 -3.28 16.41 35.11
CA ALA A 445 -1.89 16.81 35.27
C ALA A 445 -1.56 17.03 36.74
N ALA A 446 -0.29 16.85 37.12
CA ALA A 446 0.18 17.08 38.47
C ALA A 446 1.55 17.74 38.50
N LEU A 447 1.71 18.73 39.37
CA LEU A 447 3.01 19.27 39.76
C LEU A 447 3.37 18.72 41.14
N TYR A 448 4.55 18.11 41.23
CA TYR A 448 5.18 17.76 42.50
C TYR A 448 6.41 18.65 42.68
N TYR A 449 6.31 19.63 43.59
CA TYR A 449 7.36 20.62 43.81
C TYR A 449 7.52 20.94 45.29
N GLY A 450 8.74 20.90 45.81
CA GLY A 450 9.03 21.25 47.20
C GLY A 450 8.24 20.41 48.22
N LYS A 451 8.04 19.12 47.94
CA LYS A 451 7.22 18.15 48.71
C LYS A 451 5.71 18.45 48.78
N ARG A 452 5.21 19.38 47.96
CA ARG A 452 3.78 19.68 47.83
C ARG A 452 3.27 19.20 46.49
N PHE A 453 1.96 18.93 46.42
CA PHE A 453 1.27 18.46 45.23
C PHE A 453 0.25 19.50 44.77
N TRP A 454 0.18 19.70 43.47
CA TRP A 454 -0.91 20.42 42.83
C TRP A 454 -1.47 19.51 41.74
N LEU A 455 -2.74 19.13 41.89
CA LEU A 455 -3.40 18.14 41.05
C LEU A 455 -4.52 18.81 40.25
N LEU A 456 -4.60 18.50 38.96
CA LEU A 456 -5.61 19.01 38.04
C LEU A 456 -6.23 17.85 37.26
N GLY A 457 -7.57 17.80 37.17
CA GLY A 457 -8.28 16.76 36.44
C GLY A 457 -8.12 15.35 37.06
N THR A 458 -8.06 14.34 36.20
CA THR A 458 -7.96 12.92 36.58
C THR A 458 -6.50 12.56 36.85
N THR A 459 -6.16 12.37 38.13
CA THR A 459 -4.78 12.11 38.58
C THR A 459 -4.74 10.94 39.56
N PRO A 460 -3.58 10.26 39.70
CA PRO A 460 -3.35 9.36 40.83
C PRO A 460 -3.35 10.12 42.17
N THR A 461 -3.50 9.38 43.27
CA THR A 461 -3.38 9.95 44.62
C THR A 461 -1.96 10.47 44.89
N GLU A 462 -1.80 11.38 45.86
CA GLU A 462 -0.47 11.91 46.23
C GLU A 462 0.55 10.82 46.60
N ALA A 463 0.09 9.74 47.24
CA ALA A 463 0.93 8.58 47.56
C ALA A 463 1.40 7.86 46.30
N GLN A 464 0.51 7.68 45.31
CA GLN A 464 0.84 7.04 44.03
C GLN A 464 1.75 7.93 43.17
N ILE A 465 1.56 9.25 43.18
CA ILE A 465 2.45 10.19 42.46
C ILE A 465 3.86 10.17 43.06
N ARG A 466 3.97 10.06 44.39
CA ARG A 466 5.27 9.91 45.05
C ARG A 466 5.97 8.61 44.62
N ASP A 467 5.24 7.50 44.60
CA ASP A 467 5.73 6.20 44.15
C ASP A 467 6.19 6.24 42.68
N LEU A 468 5.42 6.90 41.80
CA LEU A 468 5.80 7.14 40.40
C LEU A 468 7.10 7.96 40.28
N ALA A 469 7.26 9.02 41.09
CA ALA A 469 8.47 9.83 41.10
C ALA A 469 9.70 9.02 41.57
N GLU A 470 9.54 8.17 42.59
CA GLU A 470 10.59 7.28 43.08
C GLU A 470 10.97 6.23 42.03
N TRP A 471 9.99 5.62 41.36
CA TRP A 471 10.22 4.70 40.26
C TRP A 471 10.98 5.34 39.09
N LEU A 472 10.62 6.57 38.69
CA LEU A 472 11.35 7.31 37.65
C LEU A 472 12.80 7.60 38.07
N LEU A 473 13.04 7.92 39.34
CA LEU A 473 14.39 8.14 39.87
C LEU A 473 15.22 6.87 39.97
N ASP A 474 14.60 5.69 40.08
CA ASP A 474 15.33 4.43 40.17
C ASP A 474 15.63 3.81 38.79
N VAL A 475 14.62 3.75 37.93
CA VAL A 475 14.68 3.04 36.64
C VAL A 475 15.12 3.96 35.49
N HIS A 476 14.77 5.24 35.54
CA HIS A 476 15.01 6.22 34.47
C HIS A 476 15.98 7.33 34.88
N LYS A 477 17.04 6.98 35.64
CA LYS A 477 18.04 7.89 36.24
C LYS A 477 18.62 8.92 35.28
N ASP A 478 19.00 8.49 34.08
CA ASP A 478 19.71 9.31 33.09
C ASP A 478 18.78 10.05 32.13
N SER A 479 17.47 9.92 32.28
CA SER A 479 16.48 10.59 31.44
C SER A 479 15.99 11.90 32.05
N THR A 480 15.70 12.88 31.20
CA THR A 480 15.03 14.14 31.60
C THR A 480 13.52 13.98 31.79
N GLY A 481 12.98 12.80 31.45
CA GLY A 481 11.55 12.49 31.57
C GLY A 481 11.20 11.11 31.01
N LEU A 482 9.91 10.81 30.96
CA LEU A 482 9.36 9.59 30.34
C LEU A 482 8.06 9.94 29.63
N SER A 483 7.80 9.32 28.48
CA SER A 483 6.48 9.34 27.86
C SER A 483 6.11 7.91 27.47
N THR A 484 4.96 7.44 27.95
CA THR A 484 4.43 6.09 27.67
C THR A 484 2.92 6.14 27.50
N ASP A 485 2.39 5.33 26.58
CA ASP A 485 0.95 5.08 26.41
C ASP A 485 0.43 4.01 27.39
N SER A 486 1.31 3.21 27.98
CA SER A 486 0.98 2.25 29.04
C SER A 486 2.05 2.21 30.13
N LEU A 487 1.67 2.59 31.35
CA LEU A 487 2.52 2.45 32.53
C LEU A 487 2.84 0.98 32.83
N ALA A 488 1.93 0.05 32.49
CA ALA A 488 2.15 -1.38 32.65
C ALA A 488 3.25 -1.89 31.70
N ASP A 489 3.17 -1.56 30.40
CA ASP A 489 4.19 -1.96 29.41
C ASP A 489 5.55 -1.27 29.67
N ALA A 490 5.52 -0.07 30.24
CA ALA A 490 6.74 0.63 30.67
C ALA A 490 7.42 0.00 31.90
N GLY A 491 6.77 -0.98 32.56
CA GLY A 491 7.34 -1.71 33.69
C GLY A 491 7.12 -1.06 35.06
N TYR A 492 6.15 -0.15 35.20
CA TYR A 492 5.78 0.41 36.51
C TYR A 492 5.01 -0.63 37.35
N PRO A 493 5.52 -1.07 38.51
CA PRO A 493 4.90 -2.15 39.29
C PRO A 493 3.50 -1.81 39.83
N GLY A 494 3.25 -0.54 40.13
CA GLY A 494 1.98 -0.05 40.68
C GLY A 494 0.87 0.14 39.64
N ALA A 495 1.13 -0.11 38.35
CA ALA A 495 0.21 0.25 37.25
C ALA A 495 -1.19 -0.36 37.41
N ALA A 496 -1.29 -1.60 37.92
CA ALA A 496 -2.59 -2.26 38.11
C ALA A 496 -3.49 -1.54 39.14
N SER A 497 -2.89 -0.82 40.10
CA SER A 497 -3.62 -0.09 41.15
C SER A 497 -4.17 1.27 40.70
N LEU A 498 -3.66 1.80 39.59
CA LEU A 498 -4.11 3.06 38.99
C LEU A 498 -5.44 2.91 38.23
N GLY A 499 -5.78 1.68 37.82
CA GLY A 499 -7.01 1.35 37.10
C GLY A 499 -7.08 1.96 35.69
N ASP A 500 -8.28 2.00 35.12
CA ASP A 500 -8.51 2.53 33.76
C ASP A 500 -8.48 4.07 33.71
N ALA A 501 -8.51 4.74 34.86
CA ALA A 501 -8.48 6.20 34.95
C ALA A 501 -7.09 6.80 34.63
N VAL A 502 -6.01 6.04 34.82
CA VAL A 502 -4.65 6.49 34.51
C VAL A 502 -3.85 5.33 33.92
N CYS A 503 -3.68 5.37 32.59
CA CYS A 503 -2.98 4.35 31.81
C CYS A 503 -1.71 4.90 31.15
N GLY A 504 -1.84 6.03 30.46
CA GLY A 504 -0.73 6.74 29.82
C GLY A 504 -0.17 7.83 30.72
N MET A 505 1.15 8.06 30.64
CA MET A 505 1.82 9.10 31.40
C MET A 505 2.92 9.77 30.57
N ALA A 506 2.96 11.10 30.63
CA ALA A 506 4.16 11.88 30.32
C ALA A 506 4.67 12.54 31.61
N ALA A 507 5.95 12.42 31.89
CA ALA A 507 6.61 12.99 33.05
C ALA A 507 7.84 13.78 32.64
N ALA A 508 8.00 14.98 33.16
CA ALA A 508 9.17 15.83 33.00
C ALA A 508 9.82 16.08 34.36
N LYS A 509 11.12 15.80 34.47
CA LYS A 509 11.90 16.01 35.67
C LYS A 509 12.44 17.45 35.66
N ILE A 510 12.03 18.27 36.63
CA ILE A 510 12.49 19.65 36.77
C ILE A 510 13.81 19.65 37.55
N THR A 511 13.81 18.98 38.70
CA THR A 511 15.00 18.73 39.52
C THR A 511 14.97 17.27 39.97
N PRO A 512 16.03 16.74 40.61
CA PRO A 512 15.97 15.41 41.23
C PRO A 512 14.86 15.22 42.27
N LYS A 513 14.18 16.29 42.71
CA LYS A 513 13.12 16.26 43.73
C LYS A 513 11.76 16.73 43.20
N ASP A 514 11.72 17.31 42.01
CA ASP A 514 10.55 18.01 41.49
C ASP A 514 10.18 17.51 40.08
N PHE A 515 8.89 17.27 39.87
CA PHE A 515 8.35 16.62 38.68
C PHE A 515 7.07 17.28 38.20
N LEU A 516 6.87 17.22 36.89
CA LEU A 516 5.63 17.57 36.23
C LEU A 516 5.08 16.32 35.53
N PHE A 517 3.80 16.05 35.70
CA PHE A 517 3.12 14.87 35.16
C PHE A 517 1.90 15.27 34.35
N TRP A 518 1.65 14.53 33.27
CA TRP A 518 0.41 14.50 32.52
C TRP A 518 -0.07 13.07 32.41
N PHE A 519 -1.36 12.87 32.62
CA PHE A 519 -2.00 11.56 32.66
C PHE A 519 -3.08 11.46 31.60
N ARG A 520 -3.22 10.26 31.03
CA ARG A 520 -4.35 9.90 30.19
C ARG A 520 -4.98 8.61 30.68
N SER A 521 -6.29 8.59 30.67
CA SER A 521 -7.13 7.42 30.94
C SER A 521 -6.97 6.41 29.81
N HIS A 522 -7.29 5.16 30.11
CA HIS A 522 -7.40 4.14 29.09
C HIS A 522 -8.46 4.56 28.06
N THR A 523 -8.08 4.58 26.79
CA THR A 523 -9.04 4.71 25.70
C THR A 523 -9.10 3.36 25.02
N ALA A 524 -10.23 2.66 25.13
CA ALA A 524 -10.42 1.38 24.47
C ALA A 524 -10.23 1.56 22.95
N LYS A 525 -9.07 1.14 22.43
CA LYS A 525 -8.82 1.06 21.01
C LYS A 525 -9.13 -0.35 20.55
N GLU A 526 -10.31 -0.51 19.99
CA GLU A 526 -10.74 -1.73 19.33
C GLU A 526 -10.14 -1.79 17.93
N ILE A 527 -9.20 -2.71 17.71
CA ILE A 527 -8.68 -2.99 16.37
C ILE A 527 -9.42 -4.21 15.85
N LYS A 528 -10.20 -4.04 14.79
CA LYS A 528 -10.87 -5.14 14.10
C LYS A 528 -9.93 -5.68 13.04
N TRP A 529 -9.46 -6.91 13.19
CA TRP A 529 -8.60 -7.56 12.21
C TRP A 529 -9.42 -8.45 11.27
N GLY A 530 -9.10 -8.42 9.98
CA GLY A 530 -9.69 -9.28 8.95
C GLY A 530 -9.03 -10.67 8.93
N GLY A 531 -9.70 -11.65 9.55
CA GLY A 531 -9.29 -13.07 9.61
C GLY A 531 -8.79 -13.50 10.98
N ALA A 532 -9.25 -14.63 11.51
CA ALA A 532 -9.07 -15.03 12.92
C ALA A 532 -7.60 -15.24 13.36
N ARG A 533 -7.28 -14.98 14.64
CA ARG A 533 -6.21 -15.73 15.34
C ARG A 533 -6.62 -17.20 15.28
N HIS A 534 -5.78 -18.03 14.66
CA HIS A 534 -6.03 -19.46 14.48
C HIS A 534 -6.51 -20.11 15.79
N ASP A 535 -7.69 -20.73 15.75
CA ASP A 535 -8.20 -21.54 16.84
C ASP A 535 -7.37 -22.84 16.88
N PRO A 536 -6.70 -23.20 17.98
CA PRO A 536 -5.84 -24.39 18.05
C PRO A 536 -6.58 -25.71 17.76
N GLU A 537 -7.91 -25.71 17.83
CA GLU A 537 -8.74 -26.89 17.53
C GLU A 537 -9.16 -27.01 16.06
N ASP A 538 -8.97 -25.98 15.24
CA ASP A 538 -9.17 -26.08 13.79
C ASP A 538 -8.04 -26.94 13.19
N ARG A 539 -8.31 -28.24 13.02
CA ARG A 539 -7.41 -29.09 12.24
C ARG A 539 -7.51 -28.70 10.77
N ASP A 540 -6.43 -28.14 10.24
CA ASP A 540 -6.24 -28.01 8.80
C ASP A 540 -6.36 -29.39 8.12
N ASP A 541 -7.31 -29.51 7.19
CA ASP A 541 -7.40 -30.67 6.31
C ASP A 541 -6.09 -30.73 5.49
N GLY A 542 -5.23 -31.70 5.80
CA GLY A 542 -3.86 -31.85 5.28
C GLY A 542 -3.74 -32.10 3.77
N ARG A 543 -4.78 -31.77 3.00
CA ARG A 543 -4.89 -31.90 1.54
C ARG A 543 -5.08 -30.57 0.81
N LYS A 544 -5.18 -29.42 1.49
CA LYS A 544 -5.39 -28.10 0.84
C LYS A 544 -4.44 -27.02 1.36
N MET A 545 -3.79 -26.33 0.42
CA MET A 545 -2.89 -25.20 0.68
C MET A 545 -3.68 -23.91 0.92
N HIS A 546 -3.39 -23.17 1.98
CA HIS A 546 -4.18 -21.99 2.34
C HIS A 546 -3.29 -20.79 2.75
N PRO A 547 -3.26 -19.68 1.98
CA PRO A 547 -3.36 -18.35 2.61
C PRO A 547 -4.58 -18.33 3.54
N ARG A 548 -4.65 -17.41 4.52
CA ARG A 548 -5.75 -17.33 5.51
C ARG A 548 -7.07 -17.97 5.03
N SER A 549 -7.47 -19.05 5.69
CA SER A 549 -8.70 -19.80 5.35
C SER A 549 -9.96 -19.02 5.74
N SER A 550 -9.85 -18.10 6.71
CA SER A 550 -10.94 -17.28 7.21
C SER A 550 -10.60 -15.78 7.14
N PHE A 551 -11.58 -14.99 6.70
CA PHE A 551 -11.57 -13.52 6.73
C PHE A 551 -12.60 -12.95 7.71
N LYS A 552 -13.18 -13.79 8.57
CA LYS A 552 -14.11 -13.33 9.60
C LYS A 552 -13.40 -12.31 10.50
N ALA A 553 -14.05 -11.18 10.73
CA ALA A 553 -13.54 -10.16 11.60
C ALA A 553 -13.36 -10.70 13.02
N PHE A 554 -12.20 -10.45 13.63
CA PHE A 554 -12.01 -10.66 15.07
C PHE A 554 -11.55 -9.37 15.72
N LEU A 555 -11.96 -9.17 16.97
CA LEU A 555 -11.66 -7.99 17.74
C LEU A 555 -10.39 -8.24 18.56
N GLU A 556 -9.35 -7.45 18.32
CA GLU A 556 -8.24 -7.33 19.28
C GLU A 556 -8.52 -6.11 20.14
N VAL A 557 -8.96 -6.36 21.38
CA VAL A 557 -9.10 -5.31 22.39
C VAL A 557 -7.73 -5.10 23.00
N VAL A 558 -7.08 -3.99 22.62
CA VAL A 558 -5.85 -3.56 23.29
C VAL A 558 -6.24 -3.03 24.66
N LYS A 559 -6.14 -3.88 25.69
CA LYS A 559 -6.41 -3.48 27.08
C LYS A 559 -5.23 -2.66 27.60
N ARG A 560 -5.51 -1.55 28.28
CA ARG A 560 -4.53 -0.68 28.96
C ARG A 560 -3.48 -0.03 28.04
N ARG A 561 -3.97 0.65 26.99
CA ARG A 561 -3.25 1.69 26.22
C ARG A 561 -4.14 2.90 25.98
#